data_AF-A0A8J8BNF5-F1
#
_entry.id   AF-A0A8J8BNF5-F1
#
_cell.length_a   1.000
_cell.length_b   1.000
_cell.length_c   1.000
_cell.angle_alpha   90.00
_cell.angle_beta   90.00
_cell.angle_gamma   90.00
#
_symmetry.space_group_name_H-M   'P 1'
#
loop_
_entity.id
_entity.type
_entity.pdbx_description
1 polymer ?
#
loop_
_entity_poly.entity_id
_entity_poly.type
_entity_poly.pdbx_seq_one_letter_code
_entity_poly.pdbx_strand_id
1 'polypeptide(L)'
;MEYEEAIRMVGYGNIDDYFKRVVLPIFAVSIVFFILGLLLVNLYGALLDMGSSAIVLYLLPIMFLVFGAIAVLGYPYFGIERIKVNIHENIHYFITYAGALSTLHLPRKKLFRLAAQRMEYGHIARMMEKVAYLSDYWNLSLVTSCRKLSTLVP
;
A
#
# COMPACT_ATOMS: atom_id res chain seq x y z
N MET A 1 6.22 4.42 14.16
CA MET A 1 5.41 3.42 13.44
C MET A 1 6.24 2.17 13.36
N GLU A 2 5.83 1.13 14.08
CA GLU A 2 6.44 -0.18 13.88
C GLU A 2 6.11 -0.67 12.47
N TYR A 3 7.05 -1.33 11.80
CA TYR A 3 6.91 -1.82 10.42
C TYR A 3 5.66 -2.71 10.25
N GLU A 4 5.25 -3.38 11.33
CA GLU A 4 4.00 -4.17 11.39
C GLU A 4 2.74 -3.31 11.26
N GLU A 5 2.70 -2.13 11.89
CA GLU A 5 1.56 -1.22 11.79
C GLU A 5 1.41 -0.69 10.37
N ALA A 6 2.54 -0.37 9.72
CA ALA A 6 2.56 0.10 8.34
C ALA A 6 1.99 -0.94 7.36
N ILE A 7 2.37 -2.21 7.54
CA ILE A 7 1.86 -3.33 6.73
C ILE A 7 0.35 -3.53 6.95
N ARG A 8 -0.12 -3.43 8.20
CA ARG A 8 -1.55 -3.54 8.53
C ARG A 8 -2.36 -2.40 7.92
N MET A 9 -1.84 -1.18 7.91
CA MET A 9 -2.50 0.00 7.30
C MET A 9 -2.64 -0.13 5.78
N VAL A 10 -1.70 -0.79 5.11
CA VAL A 10 -1.74 -1.06 3.66
C VAL A 10 -2.75 -2.16 3.30
N GLY A 11 -3.30 -2.88 4.28
CA GLY A 11 -4.37 -3.85 4.09
C GLY A 11 -3.93 -5.31 4.08
N TYR A 12 -2.69 -5.60 4.51
CA TYR A 12 -2.24 -6.97 4.74
C TYR A 12 -2.46 -7.37 6.20
N GLY A 13 -3.15 -8.50 6.42
CA GLY A 13 -3.56 -8.92 7.77
C GLY A 13 -2.39 -9.35 8.66
N ASN A 14 -1.36 -9.98 8.09
CA ASN A 14 -0.16 -10.45 8.77
C ASN A 14 1.08 -10.23 7.90
N ILE A 15 2.25 -10.13 8.54
CA ILE A 15 3.56 -10.04 7.86
C ILE A 15 3.75 -11.25 6.93
N ASP A 16 3.23 -12.42 7.29
CA ASP A 16 3.33 -13.64 6.49
C ASP A 16 2.60 -13.53 5.13
N ASP A 17 1.45 -12.84 5.09
CA ASP A 17 0.69 -12.65 3.85
C ASP A 17 1.37 -11.61 2.95
N TYR A 18 1.95 -10.57 3.57
CA TYR A 18 2.85 -9.62 2.87
C TYR A 18 4.08 -10.33 2.29
N PHE A 19 4.69 -11.22 3.07
CA PHE A 19 5.86 -11.97 2.66
C PHE A 19 5.55 -12.90 1.47
N LYS A 20 4.42 -13.62 1.50
CA LYS A 20 4.04 -14.55 0.44
C LYS A 20 3.56 -13.86 -0.83
N ARG A 21 2.80 -12.76 -0.72
CA ARG A 21 2.19 -12.10 -1.89
C ARG A 21 3.06 -11.03 -2.53
N VAL A 22 3.91 -10.36 -1.76
CA VAL A 22 4.72 -9.23 -2.24
C VAL A 22 6.20 -9.60 -2.27
N VAL A 23 6.74 -10.06 -1.14
CA VAL A 23 8.18 -10.32 -1.02
C VAL A 23 8.61 -11.49 -1.89
N LEU A 24 7.91 -12.63 -1.79
CA LEU A 24 8.25 -13.87 -2.47
C LEU A 24 8.31 -13.73 -4.02
N PRO A 25 7.31 -13.14 -4.71
CA PRO A 25 7.41 -12.97 -6.16
C PRO A 25 8.48 -11.95 -6.56
N ILE A 26 8.64 -10.84 -5.83
CA ILE A 26 9.67 -9.83 -6.15
C ILE A 26 11.07 -10.43 -5.98
N PHE A 27 11.28 -11.20 -4.91
CA PHE A 27 12.54 -11.85 -4.62
C PHE A 27 12.83 -12.98 -5.62
N ALA A 28 11.82 -13.78 -5.98
CA ALA A 28 11.94 -14.81 -7.01
C ALA A 28 12.33 -14.21 -8.37
N VAL A 29 11.68 -13.12 -8.79
CA VAL A 29 12.04 -12.41 -10.03
C VAL A 29 13.47 -11.87 -9.95
N SER A 30 13.84 -11.24 -8.82
CA SER A 30 15.20 -10.70 -8.63
C SER A 30 16.27 -11.81 -8.71
N ILE A 31 16.03 -12.98 -8.10
CA ILE A 31 16.94 -14.14 -8.19
C ILE A 31 17.05 -14.66 -9.62
N VAL A 32 15.93 -14.79 -10.33
CA VAL A 32 15.93 -15.27 -11.73
C VAL A 32 16.73 -14.31 -12.61
N PHE A 33 16.52 -13.00 -12.48
CA PHE A 33 17.29 -11.99 -13.21
C PHE A 33 18.77 -11.97 -12.82
N PHE A 34 19.09 -12.21 -11.54
CA PHE A 34 20.48 -12.34 -11.08
C PHE A 34 21.18 -13.54 -11.73
N ILE A 35 20.55 -14.73 -11.70
CA ILE A 35 21.10 -15.95 -12.31
C ILE A 35 21.25 -15.77 -13.82
N LEU A 36 20.22 -15.22 -14.48
CA LEU A 36 20.25 -14.96 -15.92
C LEU A 36 21.35 -13.96 -16.28
N GLY A 37 21.47 -12.87 -15.50
CA GLY A 37 22.53 -11.88 -15.66
C GLY A 37 23.92 -12.48 -15.50
N LEU A 38 24.13 -13.35 -14.51
CA LEU A 38 25.41 -14.01 -14.27
C LEU A 38 25.76 -15.02 -15.40
N LEU A 39 24.75 -15.73 -15.94
CA LEU A 39 24.89 -16.60 -17.11
C LEU A 39 25.27 -15.80 -18.35
N LEU A 40 24.59 -14.67 -18.61
CA LEU A 40 24.93 -13.78 -19.72
C LEU A 40 26.36 -13.25 -19.57
N VAL A 41 26.74 -12.73 -18.40
CA VAL A 41 28.09 -12.19 -18.17
C VAL A 41 29.16 -13.26 -18.44
N ASN A 42 28.96 -14.50 -17.99
CA ASN A 42 29.91 -15.58 -18.25
C ASN A 42 29.96 -15.97 -19.75
N LEU A 43 28.81 -16.08 -20.41
CA LEU A 43 28.75 -16.44 -21.83
C LEU A 43 29.41 -15.37 -22.72
N TYR A 44 29.05 -14.10 -22.51
CA TYR A 44 29.59 -12.98 -23.29
C TYR A 44 31.04 -12.66 -22.93
N GLY A 45 31.43 -12.79 -21.65
CA GLY A 45 32.80 -12.63 -21.20
C GLY A 45 33.76 -13.67 -21.81
N ALA A 46 33.31 -14.92 -21.91
CA ALA A 46 34.07 -16.00 -22.55
C ALA A 46 34.16 -15.85 -24.09
N LEU A 47 33.12 -15.30 -24.74
CA LEU A 47 33.09 -15.09 -26.19
C LEU A 47 33.90 -13.89 -26.68
N LEU A 48 34.04 -12.85 -25.86
CA LEU A 48 34.66 -11.57 -26.25
C LEU A 48 36.08 -11.38 -25.68
N ASP A 49 36.63 -12.38 -25.00
CA ASP A 49 37.96 -12.37 -24.35
C ASP A 49 38.20 -11.11 -23.51
N MET A 50 37.13 -10.65 -22.85
CA MET A 50 37.11 -9.46 -22.01
C MET A 50 37.74 -9.82 -20.66
N GLY A 51 39.06 -9.77 -20.55
CA GLY A 51 39.79 -10.08 -19.32
C GLY A 51 39.34 -9.26 -18.10
N SER A 52 40.02 -8.15 -17.80
CA SER A 52 39.78 -7.36 -16.59
C SER A 52 38.50 -6.50 -16.62
N SER A 53 37.94 -6.25 -17.80
CA SER A 53 36.73 -5.45 -18.00
C SER A 53 35.43 -6.20 -17.66
N ALA A 54 35.48 -7.54 -17.50
CA ALA A 54 34.34 -8.33 -17.07
C ALA A 54 33.85 -7.97 -15.65
N ILE A 55 34.71 -7.41 -14.80
CA ILE A 55 34.37 -6.98 -13.43
C ILE A 55 33.25 -5.93 -13.42
N VAL A 56 33.24 -5.01 -14.39
CA VAL A 56 32.19 -3.98 -14.51
C VAL A 56 30.86 -4.62 -14.89
N LEU A 57 30.89 -5.69 -15.69
CA LEU A 57 29.68 -6.39 -16.14
C LEU A 57 29.03 -7.22 -15.01
N TYR A 58 29.82 -7.70 -14.04
CA TYR A 58 29.31 -8.33 -12.81
C TYR A 58 28.58 -7.36 -11.87
N LEU A 59 28.78 -6.05 -12.00
CA LEU A 59 28.06 -5.05 -11.21
C LEU A 59 26.57 -5.01 -11.57
N LEU A 60 26.22 -5.36 -12.82
CA LEU A 60 24.88 -5.30 -13.38
C LEU A 60 23.89 -6.26 -12.66
N PRO A 61 24.20 -7.57 -12.49
CA PRO A 61 23.35 -8.47 -11.70
C PRO A 61 23.29 -8.08 -10.21
N ILE A 62 24.38 -7.59 -9.62
CA ILE A 62 24.38 -7.11 -8.23
C ILE A 62 23.40 -5.94 -8.05
N MET A 63 23.34 -5.03 -9.02
CA MET A 63 22.40 -3.90 -9.00
C MET A 63 20.94 -4.37 -8.92
N PHE A 64 20.57 -5.42 -9.66
CA PHE A 64 19.21 -5.99 -9.62
C PHE A 64 18.83 -6.56 -8.26
N LEU A 65 19.78 -7.15 -7.53
CA LEU A 65 19.55 -7.68 -6.20
C LEU A 65 19.34 -6.53 -5.19
N VAL A 66 20.17 -5.49 -5.27
CA VAL A 66 20.05 -4.30 -4.42
C VAL A 66 18.73 -3.57 -4.67
N PHE A 67 18.34 -3.37 -5.93
CA PHE A 67 17.04 -2.77 -6.26
C PHE A 67 15.85 -3.61 -5.79
N GLY A 68 15.93 -4.95 -5.91
CA GLY A 68 14.92 -5.85 -5.38
C GLY A 68 14.73 -5.69 -3.86
N ALA A 69 15.84 -5.61 -3.11
CA ALA A 69 15.81 -5.41 -1.67
C ALA A 69 15.20 -4.05 -1.28
N ILE A 70 15.59 -2.98 -1.98
CA ILE A 70 15.06 -1.63 -1.73
C ILE A 70 13.57 -1.57 -2.05
N ALA A 71 13.12 -2.19 -3.14
CA ALA A 71 11.71 -2.21 -3.53
C ALA A 71 10.83 -2.91 -2.48
N VAL A 72 11.30 -4.02 -1.91
CA VAL A 72 10.60 -4.75 -0.84
C VAL A 72 10.46 -3.91 0.43
N LEU A 73 11.50 -3.17 0.81
CA LEU A 73 11.48 -2.32 1.99
C LEU A 73 10.66 -1.03 1.79
N GLY A 74 10.69 -0.47 0.58
CA GLY A 74 10.00 0.77 0.25
C GLY A 74 8.49 0.61 0.02
N TYR A 75 8.04 -0.57 -0.41
CA TYR A 75 6.63 -0.82 -0.75
C TYR A 75 5.60 -0.40 0.32
N PRO A 76 5.74 -0.76 1.62
CA PRO A 76 4.76 -0.37 2.63
C PRO A 76 4.70 1.15 2.82
N TYR A 77 5.84 1.83 2.71
CA TYR A 77 5.93 3.28 2.81
C TYR A 77 5.17 3.97 1.67
N PHE A 78 5.36 3.52 0.43
CA PHE A 78 4.60 4.03 -0.71
C PHE A 78 3.10 3.75 -0.61
N GLY A 79 2.71 2.62 -0.01
CA GLY A 79 1.32 2.30 0.24
C GLY A 79 0.63 3.31 1.15
N ILE A 80 1.27 3.66 2.27
CA ILE A 80 0.78 4.68 3.20
C ILE A 80 0.68 6.04 2.53
N GLU A 81 1.72 6.43 1.81
CA GLU A 81 1.76 7.73 1.14
C GLU A 81 0.61 7.89 0.14
N ARG A 82 0.31 6.84 -0.63
CA ARG A 82 -0.85 6.83 -1.55
C ARG A 82 -2.18 7.05 -0.82
N ILE A 83 -2.34 6.47 0.38
CA ILE A 83 -3.55 6.66 1.18
C ILE A 83 -3.64 8.10 1.67
N LYS A 84 -2.54 8.66 2.18
CA LYS A 84 -2.47 10.06 2.66
C LYS A 84 -2.79 11.05 1.57
N VAL A 85 -2.15 10.91 0.40
CA VAL A 85 -2.39 11.76 -0.76
C VAL A 85 -3.85 11.69 -1.18
N ASN A 86 -4.41 10.48 -1.28
CA ASN A 86 -5.81 10.32 -1.68
C ASN A 86 -6.81 10.94 -0.67
N ILE A 87 -6.52 10.85 0.63
CA ILE A 87 -7.33 11.54 1.65
C ILE A 87 -7.19 13.05 1.47
N HIS A 88 -5.97 13.57 1.32
CA HIS A 88 -5.70 14.99 1.20
C HIS A 88 -6.39 15.62 -0.02
N GLU A 89 -6.34 14.96 -1.17
CA GLU A 89 -6.99 15.44 -2.40
C GLU A 89 -8.51 15.47 -2.30
N ASN A 90 -9.12 14.52 -1.58
CA ASN A 90 -10.57 14.33 -1.57
C ASN A 90 -11.28 14.86 -0.32
N ILE A 91 -10.54 15.30 0.71
CA ILE A 91 -11.11 15.73 1.98
C ILE A 91 -12.02 16.96 1.83
N HIS A 92 -11.67 17.88 0.93
CA HIS A 92 -12.46 19.08 0.70
C HIS A 92 -13.85 18.76 0.16
N TYR A 93 -13.96 17.84 -0.81
CA TYR A 93 -15.25 17.39 -1.34
C TYR A 93 -16.10 16.72 -0.27
N PHE A 94 -15.48 15.90 0.58
CA PHE A 94 -16.17 15.27 1.69
C PHE A 94 -16.70 16.29 2.70
N ILE A 95 -15.90 17.29 3.10
CA ILE A 95 -16.32 18.32 4.06
C ILE A 95 -17.52 19.11 3.54
N THR A 96 -17.49 19.55 2.27
CA THR A 96 -18.59 20.30 1.67
C THR A 96 -19.87 19.46 1.61
N TYR A 97 -19.77 18.20 1.17
CA TYR A 97 -20.93 17.32 1.10
C TYR A 97 -21.50 16.99 2.48
N ALA A 98 -20.65 16.62 3.44
CA ALA A 98 -21.06 16.33 4.81
C ALA A 98 -21.68 17.57 5.48
N GLY A 99 -21.13 18.75 5.22
CA GLY A 99 -21.67 20.03 5.65
C GLY A 99 -23.07 20.27 5.10
N ALA A 100 -23.27 20.13 3.79
CA ALA A 100 -24.60 20.24 3.17
C ALA A 100 -25.58 19.21 3.76
N LEU A 101 -25.14 17.96 3.94
CA LEU A 101 -25.95 16.88 4.49
C LEU A 101 -26.33 17.09 5.97
N SER A 102 -25.50 17.80 6.73
CA SER A 102 -25.77 18.14 8.14
C SER A 102 -26.96 19.11 8.30
N THR A 103 -27.24 19.93 7.28
CA THR A 103 -28.36 20.88 7.31
C THR A 103 -29.72 20.19 7.11
N LEU A 104 -29.72 19.00 6.51
CA LEU A 104 -30.94 18.27 6.13
C LEU A 104 -31.61 17.55 7.32
N HIS A 105 -31.18 17.80 8.57
CA HIS A 105 -31.71 17.16 9.79
C HIS A 105 -31.84 15.62 9.66
N LEU A 106 -30.90 15.01 8.95
CA LEU A 106 -30.91 13.57 8.71
C LEU A 106 -30.42 12.81 9.94
N PRO A 107 -30.91 11.57 10.15
CA PRO A 107 -30.35 10.68 11.15
C PRO A 107 -28.85 10.49 10.91
N ARG A 108 -28.03 10.63 11.95
CA ARG A 108 -26.55 10.56 11.87
C ARG A 108 -26.07 9.33 11.12
N LYS A 109 -26.70 8.18 11.36
CA LYS A 109 -26.39 6.91 10.68
C LYS A 109 -26.59 6.97 9.15
N LYS A 110 -27.63 7.69 8.71
CA LYS A 110 -27.94 7.88 7.28
C LYS A 110 -26.91 8.79 6.62
N LEU A 111 -26.40 9.80 7.33
CA LEU A 111 -25.32 10.67 6.86
C LEU A 111 -24.06 9.89 6.53
N PHE A 112 -23.59 9.02 7.43
CA PHE A 112 -22.41 8.16 7.18
C PHE A 112 -22.63 7.21 6.00
N ARG A 113 -23.83 6.65 5.84
CA ARG A 113 -24.15 5.74 4.73
C ARG A 113 -24.21 6.46 3.37
N LEU A 114 -24.75 7.68 3.34
CA LEU A 114 -24.77 8.53 2.15
C LEU A 114 -23.34 8.96 1.76
N ALA A 115 -22.51 9.30 2.73
CA ALA A 115 -21.10 9.62 2.47
C ALA A 115 -20.30 8.40 1.99
N ALA A 116 -20.63 7.19 2.45
CA ALA A 116 -20.01 5.94 2.01
C ALA A 116 -20.33 5.58 0.55
N GLN A 117 -21.51 5.95 0.04
CA GLN A 117 -21.93 5.64 -1.34
C GLN A 117 -21.19 6.46 -2.41
N ARG A 118 -20.52 7.55 -2.03
CA ARG A 118 -19.81 8.43 -2.96
C ARG A 118 -18.38 7.93 -3.17
N MET A 119 -18.22 6.97 -4.09
CA MET A 119 -16.93 6.39 -4.47
C MET A 119 -15.89 7.42 -4.93
N GLU A 120 -16.35 8.59 -5.39
CA GLU A 120 -15.54 9.75 -5.78
C GLU A 120 -14.61 10.24 -4.65
N TYR A 121 -14.95 10.00 -3.38
CA TYR A 121 -14.11 10.40 -2.24
C TYR A 121 -13.00 9.40 -1.91
N GLY A 122 -12.80 8.39 -2.78
CA GLY A 122 -11.69 7.46 -2.71
C GLY A 122 -11.60 6.70 -1.39
N HIS A 123 -10.52 6.93 -0.64
CA HIS A 123 -10.28 6.29 0.64
C HIS A 123 -11.26 6.76 1.73
N ILE A 124 -11.74 8.00 1.65
CA ILE A 124 -12.69 8.55 2.64
C ILE A 124 -14.03 7.82 2.57
N ALA A 125 -14.54 7.53 1.38
CA ALA A 125 -15.78 6.77 1.20
C ALA A 125 -15.68 5.38 1.84
N ARG A 126 -14.57 4.68 1.60
CA ARG A 126 -14.27 3.37 2.22
C ARG A 126 -14.17 3.45 3.74
N MET A 127 -13.62 4.54 4.29
CA MET A 127 -13.60 4.76 5.74
C MET A 127 -15.01 4.95 6.29
N MET A 128 -15.84 5.76 5.63
CA MET A 128 -17.24 5.96 6.03
C MET A 128 -18.06 4.67 5.95
N GLU A 129 -17.81 3.84 4.93
CA GLU A 129 -18.41 2.51 4.79
C GLU A 129 -18.04 1.60 5.98
N LYS A 130 -16.76 1.55 6.34
CA LYS A 130 -16.31 0.78 7.52
C LYS A 130 -16.95 1.27 8.81
N VAL A 131 -17.05 2.59 9.01
CA VAL A 131 -17.74 3.16 10.18
C VAL A 131 -19.22 2.74 10.21
N ALA A 132 -19.91 2.82 9.07
CA ALA A 132 -21.30 2.39 8.95
C ALA A 132 -21.45 0.89 9.23
N TYR A 133 -20.55 0.07 8.67
CA TYR A 133 -20.49 -1.38 8.89
C TYR A 133 -20.28 -1.73 10.37
N LEU A 134 -19.34 -1.09 11.06
CA LEU A 134 -19.12 -1.30 12.49
C LEU A 134 -20.36 -0.91 13.31
N SER A 135 -21.06 0.16 12.93
CA SER A 135 -22.28 0.55 13.62
C SER A 135 -23.46 -0.38 13.34
N ASP A 136 -23.59 -0.89 12.11
CA ASP A 136 -24.68 -1.79 11.68
C ASP A 136 -24.53 -3.20 12.25
N TYR A 137 -23.36 -3.81 12.07
CA TYR A 137 -23.16 -5.22 12.39
C TYR A 137 -22.69 -5.45 13.82
N TRP A 138 -21.96 -4.49 14.40
CA TRP A 138 -21.40 -4.61 15.74
C TRP A 138 -22.13 -3.75 16.78
N ASN A 139 -23.22 -3.07 16.40
CA ASN A 139 -23.99 -2.16 17.26
C ASN A 139 -23.12 -1.14 18.02
N LEU A 140 -21.97 -0.78 17.46
CA LEU A 140 -21.08 0.21 18.03
C LEU A 140 -21.65 1.61 17.80
N SER A 141 -21.45 2.50 18.77
CA SER A 141 -21.73 3.92 18.54
C SER A 141 -20.87 4.43 17.39
N LEU A 142 -21.38 5.38 16.60
CA LEU A 142 -20.63 5.99 15.50
C LEU A 142 -19.31 6.60 15.99
N VAL A 143 -19.32 7.21 17.18
CA VAL A 143 -18.12 7.79 17.81
C VAL A 143 -17.08 6.70 18.14
N THR A 144 -17.50 5.59 18.74
CA THR A 144 -16.62 4.46 19.04
C THR A 144 -16.06 3.82 17.76
N SER A 145 -16.88 3.73 16.73
CA SER A 145 -16.49 3.19 15.42
C SER A 145 -15.44 4.07 14.75
N CYS A 146 -15.63 5.40 14.75
CA CYS A 146 -14.62 6.35 14.28
C CYS A 146 -13.32 6.25 15.09
N ARG A 147 -13.41 6.14 16.42
CA ARG A 147 -12.22 6.02 17.28
C ARG A 147 -11.44 4.72 17.04
N LYS A 148 -12.13 3.61 16.77
CA LYS A 148 -11.47 2.35 16.38
C LYS A 148 -10.86 2.43 14.99
N LEU A 149 -11.48 3.17 14.08
CA LEU A 149 -10.96 3.31 12.72
C LEU A 149 -9.75 4.26 12.68
N SER A 150 -9.71 5.31 13.51
CA SER A 150 -8.60 6.27 13.52
C SER A 150 -7.26 5.65 13.90
N THR A 151 -7.25 4.54 14.64
CA THR A 151 -6.01 3.81 14.95
C THR A 151 -5.48 2.97 13.78
N LEU A 152 -6.28 2.82 12.71
CA LEU A 152 -5.95 2.03 11.52
C LEU A 152 -5.66 2.89 10.28
N VAL A 153 -5.78 4.22 10.41
CA VAL A 153 -5.59 5.19 9.33
C VAL A 153 -4.26 5.93 9.58
N PRO A 154 -3.43 6.13 8.55
CA PRO A 154 -2.09 6.71 8.70
C PRO A 154 -2.04 8.24 8.84
#